data_AF-A0A8B6HFL3-F1
#
_entry.id   AF-A0A8B6HFL3-F1
#
_cell.length_a   1.000
_cell.length_b   1.000
_cell.length_c   1.000
_cell.angle_alpha   90.00
_cell.angle_beta   90.00
_cell.angle_gamma   90.00
#
_symmetry.space_group_name_H-M   'P 1'
#
loop_
_entity.id
_entity.type
_entity.pdbx_description
1 polymer ?
#
loop_
_entity_poly.entity_id
_entity_poly.type
_entity_poly.pdbx_seq_one_letter_code
_entity_poly.pdbx_strand_id
1 'polypeptide(L)'
;MEKKIAMLEMEVSELRLWKSDFEKKSIGNKAFSRQKLRKRSKKKRLLLQQIDFKSGVAFSAYLSTSFKAASFGKSREMVYDKIECNVGNGYDNNTGTFRAPIKGTYSFTWSVCASGVDQGELGVEL
;
A
#
# COMPACT_ATOMS: atom_id res chain seq x y z
N MET A 1 33.26 19.34 -2.95
CA MET A 1 31.83 19.65 -3.16
C MET A 1 31.19 18.75 -4.21
N GLU A 2 31.92 18.30 -5.23
CA GLU A 2 31.42 17.48 -6.35
C GLU A 2 30.83 16.11 -5.95
N LYS A 3 31.40 15.43 -4.95
CA LYS A 3 30.89 14.11 -4.50
C LYS A 3 29.46 14.13 -3.95
N LYS A 4 29.02 15.26 -3.36
CA LYS A 4 27.64 15.42 -2.85
C LYS A 4 26.63 15.64 -3.98
N ILE A 5 27.06 16.29 -5.06
CA ILE A 5 26.21 16.55 -6.23
C ILE A 5 25.96 15.23 -6.97
N ALA A 6 27.01 14.43 -7.20
CA ALA A 6 26.88 13.13 -7.84
C ALA A 6 25.97 12.15 -7.07
N MET A 7 25.99 12.20 -5.73
CA MET A 7 25.13 11.37 -4.89
C MET A 7 23.65 11.73 -5.03
N LEU A 8 23.34 13.03 -5.03
CA LEU A 8 21.98 13.51 -5.25
C LEU A 8 21.48 13.23 -6.67
N GLU A 9 22.35 13.33 -7.68
CA GLU A 9 22.00 13.00 -9.07
C GLU A 9 21.69 11.51 -9.25
N MET A 10 22.39 10.64 -8.52
CA MET A 10 22.14 9.19 -8.51
C MET A 10 20.79 8.87 -7.87
N GLU A 11 20.48 9.47 -6.72
CA GLU A 11 19.22 9.26 -5.99
C GLU A 11 18.01 9.80 -6.77
N VAL A 12 18.17 10.95 -7.45
CA VAL A 12 17.15 11.49 -8.36
C VAL A 12 16.92 10.58 -9.56
N SER A 13 17.97 9.91 -10.06
CA SER A 13 17.87 8.98 -11.19
C SER A 13 17.15 7.68 -10.79
N GLU A 14 17.44 7.13 -9.61
CA GLU A 14 16.73 5.97 -9.07
C GLU A 14 15.24 6.24 -8.85
N LEU A 15 14.89 7.42 -8.34
CA LEU A 15 13.49 7.85 -8.19
C LEU A 15 12.77 8.01 -9.52
N ARG A 16 13.46 8.49 -10.57
CA ARG A 16 12.89 8.59 -11.92
C ARG A 16 12.64 7.21 -12.54
N LEU A 17 13.57 6.27 -12.34
CA LEU A 17 13.41 4.88 -12.79
C LEU A 17 12.21 4.22 -12.11
N TRP A 18 12.08 4.37 -10.79
CA TRP A 18 10.96 3.80 -10.04
C TRP A 18 9.60 4.35 -10.51
N LYS A 19 9.50 5.67 -10.74
CA LYS A 19 8.27 6.27 -11.28
C LYS A 19 7.90 5.71 -12.66
N SER A 20 8.88 5.51 -13.55
CA SER A 20 8.66 4.93 -14.88
C SER A 20 8.11 3.50 -14.81
N ASP A 21 8.69 2.68 -13.94
CA ASP A 21 8.28 1.28 -13.78
C ASP A 21 6.92 1.14 -13.07
N PHE A 22 6.62 2.04 -12.14
CA PHE A 22 5.31 2.14 -11.51
C PHE A 22 4.21 2.48 -12.54
N GLU A 23 4.48 3.45 -13.42
CA GLU A 23 3.52 3.89 -14.43
C GLU A 23 3.23 2.81 -15.49
N LYS A 24 4.26 2.07 -15.92
CA LYS A 24 4.08 0.90 -16.80
C LYS A 24 3.24 -0.21 -16.15
N LYS A 25 3.40 -0.46 -14.85
CA LYS A 25 2.59 -1.43 -14.08
C LYS A 25 1.13 -0.98 -13.91
N SER A 26 0.87 0.32 -13.80
CA SER A 26 -0.48 0.89 -13.70
C SER A 26 -1.28 0.80 -15.01
N ILE A 27 -0.62 1.02 -16.15
CA ILE A 27 -1.28 1.06 -17.47
C ILE A 27 -1.62 -0.37 -17.99
N GLY A 28 -0.96 -1.41 -17.48
CA GLY A 28 -1.13 -2.81 -17.92
C GLY A 28 -2.47 -3.50 -17.60
N ASN A 29 -3.38 -2.86 -16.86
CA ASN A 29 -4.64 -3.48 -16.40
C ASN A 29 -5.91 -2.97 -17.11
N LYS A 30 -5.82 -2.49 -18.35
CA LYS A 30 -6.98 -2.08 -19.18
C LYS A 30 -7.18 -2.95 -20.42
N ALA A 31 -7.08 -4.27 -20.30
CA ALA A 31 -7.45 -5.18 -21.39
C ALA A 31 -7.83 -6.58 -20.88
N PHE A 32 -8.89 -6.69 -20.08
CA PHE A 32 -9.56 -7.99 -19.90
C PHE A 32 -10.93 -7.95 -20.58
N SER A 33 -10.89 -8.45 -21.81
CA SER A 33 -11.95 -8.84 -22.75
C SER A 33 -13.40 -8.84 -22.26
N ARG A 34 -14.24 -8.08 -22.96
CA ARG A 34 -15.66 -8.39 -23.15
C ARG A 34 -15.77 -9.67 -23.98
N GLN A 35 -15.81 -10.83 -23.35
CA GLN A 35 -16.24 -12.04 -24.03
C GLN A 35 -17.13 -12.92 -23.15
N LYS A 36 -18.41 -12.93 -23.54
CA LYS A 36 -19.31 -14.08 -23.56
C LYS A 36 -19.93 -14.51 -22.21
N LEU A 37 -21.14 -14.00 -21.97
CA LEU A 37 -22.16 -14.66 -21.14
C LEU A 37 -22.35 -16.11 -21.56
N ARG A 38 -21.85 -17.08 -20.78
CA ARG A 38 -22.29 -18.48 -20.84
C ARG A 38 -22.37 -19.11 -19.45
N LYS A 39 -23.63 -19.42 -19.09
CA LYS A 39 -24.12 -20.54 -18.27
C LYS A 39 -23.73 -20.60 -16.79
N ARG A 40 -24.75 -20.40 -15.95
CA ARG A 40 -24.86 -20.87 -14.56
C ARG A 40 -24.33 -22.31 -14.45
N SER A 41 -23.32 -22.52 -13.61
CA SER A 41 -23.06 -23.80 -12.96
C SER A 41 -22.83 -23.56 -11.47
N LYS A 42 -23.52 -24.35 -10.66
CA LYS A 42 -23.50 -24.36 -9.19
C LYS A 42 -22.09 -24.66 -8.70
N LYS A 43 -21.36 -23.64 -8.27
CA LYS A 43 -20.34 -23.78 -7.23
C LYS A 43 -20.15 -22.40 -6.63
N LYS A 44 -20.63 -22.21 -5.40
CA LYS A 44 -20.14 -21.14 -4.52
C LYS A 44 -18.66 -21.45 -4.26
N ARG A 45 -17.80 -21.15 -5.23
CA ARG A 45 -16.38 -20.99 -4.98
C ARG A 45 -16.31 -19.71 -4.15
N LEU A 46 -16.21 -19.88 -2.84
CA LEU A 46 -15.42 -18.99 -2.03
C LEU A 46 -14.13 -18.80 -2.80
N LEU A 47 -14.00 -17.67 -3.49
CA LEU A 47 -12.72 -17.24 -4.03
C LEU A 47 -11.89 -16.87 -2.81
N LEU A 48 -11.40 -17.88 -2.10
CA LEU A 48 -10.09 -17.76 -1.50
C LEU A 48 -9.21 -17.40 -2.68
N GLN A 49 -8.89 -16.10 -2.83
CA GLN A 49 -7.72 -15.70 -3.59
C GLN A 49 -6.64 -16.67 -3.12
N GLN A 50 -6.22 -17.57 -4.01
CA GLN A 50 -5.12 -18.45 -3.69
C GLN A 50 -3.97 -17.51 -3.40
N ILE A 51 -3.66 -17.34 -2.12
CA ILE A 51 -2.54 -16.52 -1.69
C ILE A 51 -1.34 -17.25 -2.26
N ASP A 52 -0.79 -16.71 -3.35
CA ASP A 52 0.37 -17.29 -3.98
C ASP A 52 1.59 -16.96 -3.12
N PHE A 53 1.78 -17.75 -2.07
CA PHE A 53 2.86 -17.60 -1.10
C PHE A 53 4.25 -17.71 -1.75
N LYS A 54 4.35 -18.17 -3.00
CA LYS A 54 5.62 -18.17 -3.76
C LYS A 54 6.12 -16.75 -4.04
N SER A 55 5.22 -15.77 -4.06
CA SER A 55 5.54 -14.38 -4.41
C SER A 55 5.94 -13.52 -3.19
N GLY A 56 5.93 -14.07 -1.97
CA GLY A 56 6.21 -13.34 -0.72
C GLY A 56 5.00 -12.59 -0.15
N VAL A 57 5.22 -11.76 0.86
CA VAL A 57 4.20 -10.88 1.48
C VAL A 57 4.79 -9.48 1.61
N ALA A 58 4.12 -8.50 1.03
CA ALA A 58 4.56 -7.10 1.08
C ALA A 58 3.37 -6.17 0.83
N PHE A 59 3.33 -5.02 1.50
CA PHE A 59 2.38 -3.97 1.21
C PHE A 59 3.04 -2.59 1.27
N SER A 60 2.48 -1.65 0.52
CA SER A 60 2.79 -0.22 0.58
C SER A 60 1.48 0.54 0.38
N ALA A 61 1.20 1.49 1.25
CA ALA A 61 0.01 2.33 1.18
C ALA A 61 0.33 3.74 1.68
N TYR A 62 -0.43 4.72 1.18
CA TYR A 62 -0.31 6.11 1.57
C TYR A 62 -1.69 6.74 1.80
N LEU A 63 -1.73 7.87 2.50
CA LEU A 63 -2.95 8.65 2.70
C LEU A 63 -3.29 9.43 1.42
N SER A 64 -4.50 9.26 0.91
CA SER A 64 -4.97 10.05 -0.24
C SER A 64 -5.25 11.51 0.12
N THR A 65 -5.50 11.80 1.39
CA THR A 65 -5.88 13.12 1.89
C THR A 65 -5.16 13.41 3.21
N SER A 66 -4.94 14.70 3.48
CA SER A 66 -4.42 15.13 4.78
C SER A 66 -5.45 14.86 5.86
N PHE A 67 -4.98 14.40 7.02
CA PHE A 67 -5.82 14.14 8.18
C PHE A 67 -5.59 15.23 9.24
N LYS A 68 -6.60 15.48 10.08
CA LYS A 68 -6.46 16.35 11.25
C LYS A 68 -6.35 15.48 12.49
N ALA A 69 -5.20 15.49 13.17
CA ALA A 69 -5.01 14.69 14.39
C ALA A 69 -6.11 14.96 15.43
N ALA A 70 -6.51 16.23 15.62
CA ALA A 70 -7.61 16.61 16.52
C ALA A 70 -8.99 16.02 16.16
N SER A 71 -9.21 15.59 14.91
CA SER A 71 -10.46 14.95 14.47
C SER A 71 -10.49 13.43 14.73
N PHE A 72 -9.33 12.86 15.01
CA PHE A 72 -9.18 11.51 15.50
C PHE A 72 -9.22 11.59 17.03
N GLY A 73 -10.38 11.33 17.64
CA GLY A 73 -10.44 11.05 19.07
C GLY A 73 -9.50 9.88 19.42
N LYS A 74 -9.18 9.70 20.71
CA LYS A 74 -8.20 8.72 21.24
C LYS A 74 -8.29 7.25 20.75
N SER A 75 -9.27 6.90 19.91
CA SER A 75 -9.63 5.54 19.51
C SER A 75 -9.79 5.36 17.99
N ARG A 76 -9.34 6.29 17.15
CA ARG A 76 -9.42 6.12 15.68
C ARG A 76 -8.06 5.77 15.10
N GLU A 77 -8.02 4.68 14.33
CA GLU A 77 -6.85 4.21 13.60
C GLU A 77 -6.61 5.03 12.34
N MET A 78 -5.35 5.39 12.06
CA MET A 78 -4.98 6.02 10.79
C MET A 78 -5.06 4.99 9.65
N VAL A 79 -6.00 5.20 8.74
CA VAL A 79 -6.18 4.32 7.58
C VAL A 79 -5.43 4.87 6.37
N TYR A 80 -4.36 4.19 5.96
CA TYR A 80 -3.69 4.47 4.68
C TYR A 80 -4.52 3.89 3.53
N ASP A 81 -5.46 4.67 3.02
CA ASP A 81 -6.54 4.23 2.14
C ASP A 81 -6.08 3.87 0.72
N LYS A 82 -4.92 4.41 0.29
CA LYS A 82 -4.43 4.22 -1.08
C LYS A 82 -3.32 3.18 -1.14
N ILE A 83 -3.63 2.02 -1.72
CA ILE A 83 -2.69 0.90 -1.91
C ILE A 83 -1.82 1.12 -3.15
N GLU A 84 -0.50 1.07 -2.99
CA GLU A 84 0.46 0.91 -4.09
C GLU A 84 0.77 -0.56 -4.36
N CYS A 85 0.88 -1.37 -3.29
CA CYS A 85 1.23 -2.78 -3.35
C CYS A 85 0.54 -3.54 -2.21
N ASN A 86 0.07 -4.76 -2.45
CA ASN A 86 -0.52 -5.63 -1.43
C ASN A 86 -0.35 -7.12 -1.80
N VAL A 87 0.90 -7.55 -1.99
CA VAL A 87 1.25 -8.95 -2.27
C VAL A 87 0.92 -9.78 -1.04
N GLY A 88 0.17 -10.87 -1.25
CA GLY A 88 -0.34 -11.71 -0.17
C GLY A 88 -1.66 -11.21 0.44
N ASN A 89 -2.16 -10.05 0.00
CA ASN A 89 -3.43 -9.43 0.42
C ASN A 89 -3.60 -9.36 1.95
N GLY A 90 -2.52 -8.98 2.65
CA GLY A 90 -2.49 -8.91 4.11
C GLY A 90 -2.98 -7.57 4.67
N TYR A 91 -2.95 -6.51 3.88
CA TYR A 91 -3.40 -5.16 4.29
C TYR A 91 -4.85 -4.90 3.88
N ASP A 92 -5.68 -4.41 4.80
CA ASP A 92 -7.04 -3.93 4.52
C ASP A 92 -7.06 -2.39 4.55
N ASN A 93 -7.28 -1.76 3.40
CA ASN A 93 -7.29 -0.30 3.27
C ASN A 93 -8.60 0.36 3.73
N ASN A 94 -9.60 -0.41 4.17
CA ASN A 94 -10.80 0.14 4.81
C ASN A 94 -10.59 0.29 6.32
N THR A 95 -9.80 -0.60 6.93
CA THR A 95 -9.55 -0.61 8.38
C THR A 95 -8.17 -0.07 8.73
N GLY A 96 -7.22 -0.08 7.80
CA GLY A 96 -5.84 0.29 8.08
C GLY A 96 -4.99 -0.84 8.68
N THR A 97 -5.57 -2.05 8.79
CA THR A 97 -4.98 -3.16 9.52
C THR A 97 -4.18 -4.08 8.62
N PHE A 98 -2.98 -4.46 9.05
CA PHE A 98 -2.23 -5.56 8.44
C PHE A 98 -2.44 -6.86 9.23
N ARG A 99 -2.86 -7.93 8.55
CA ARG A 99 -2.95 -9.28 9.11
C ARG A 99 -1.97 -10.20 8.41
N ALA A 100 -0.96 -10.65 9.16
CA ALA A 100 0.04 -11.59 8.67
C ALA A 100 -0.61 -12.85 8.06
N PRO A 101 -0.49 -13.09 6.74
CA PRO A 101 -1.11 -14.25 6.09
C PRO A 101 -0.30 -15.53 6.28
N ILE A 102 0.98 -15.42 6.67
CA ILE A 102 1.88 -16.52 6.98
C ILE A 102 2.65 -16.24 8.27
N LYS A 103 3.23 -17.29 8.86
CA LYS A 103 4.14 -17.14 10.00
C LYS A 103 5.49 -16.67 9.49
N GLY A 104 6.09 -15.70 10.18
CA GLY A 104 7.41 -15.19 9.85
C GLY A 104 7.70 -13.88 10.55
N THR A 105 8.86 -13.31 10.22
CA THR A 105 9.28 -11.99 10.68
C THR A 105 8.83 -10.95 9.65
N TYR A 106 8.27 -9.85 10.15
CA TYR A 106 7.81 -8.72 9.33
C TYR A 106 8.57 -7.46 9.74
N SER A 107 8.87 -6.61 8.76
CA SER A 107 9.43 -5.28 8.99
C SER A 107 8.40 -4.25 8.55
N PHE A 108 8.16 -3.25 9.40
CA PHE A 108 7.22 -2.17 9.15
C PHE A 108 7.98 -0.85 9.18
N THR A 109 7.74 -0.02 8.19
CA THR A 109 8.26 1.35 8.12
C THR A 109 7.11 2.26 7.74
N TRP A 110 6.96 3.37 8.44
CA TRP A 110 6.00 4.41 8.12
C TRP A 110 6.63 5.78 8.35
N SER A 111 6.14 6.76 7.61
CA SER A 111 6.53 8.16 7.74
C SER A 111 5.28 9.01 7.86
N VAL A 112 5.29 9.95 8.81
CA VAL A 112 4.19 10.89 9.01
C VAL A 112 4.77 12.31 8.95
N CYS A 113 4.19 13.13 8.08
CA CYS A 113 4.47 14.56 8.03
C CYS A 113 3.31 15.29 8.71
N ALA A 114 3.57 15.94 9.83
CA ALA A 114 2.58 16.74 10.54
C ALA A 114 2.93 18.23 10.43
N SER A 115 1.93 19.07 10.16
CA SER A 115 2.03 20.52 10.31
C SER A 115 0.80 21.03 11.07
N GLY A 116 1.01 21.68 12.21
CA GLY A 116 -0.08 22.16 13.06
C GLY A 116 0.39 22.76 14.37
N VAL A 117 -0.41 23.69 14.91
CA VAL A 117 -0.27 24.32 16.24
C VAL A 117 -1.06 23.60 17.33
N ASP A 118 -2.01 22.73 16.94
CA ASP A 118 -2.88 22.00 17.88
C ASP A 118 -2.26 20.66 18.30
N GLN A 119 -2.28 20.37 19.60
CA GLN A 119 -1.77 19.14 20.19
C GLN A 119 -2.72 17.97 19.90
N GLY A 120 -2.37 17.14 18.91
CA GLY A 120 -2.90 15.79 18.75
C GLY A 120 -1.80 14.77 19.02
N GLU A 121 -2.13 13.72 19.77
CA GLU A 121 -1.21 12.60 20.00
C GLU A 121 -1.35 11.58 18.86
N LEU A 122 -0.23 11.15 18.29
CA LEU A 122 -0.17 10.03 17.35
C LEU A 122 0.62 8.90 18.02
N GLY A 123 -0.11 7.86 18.43
CA GLY A 123 0.47 6.62 18.89
C GLY A 123 0.81 5.70 17.72
N VAL A 124 1.80 4.84 17.91
CA VAL A 124 2.04 3.68 17.05
C VAL A 124 1.72 2.44 17.89
N GLU A 125 0.82 1.61 17.39
CA GLU A 125 0.57 0.28 17.91
C GLU A 125 0.89 -0.73 16.80
N LEU A 126 1.70 -1.75 17.12
CA LEU A 126 2.13 -2.82 16.22
C LEU A 126 1.61 -4.18 16.70
#